data_AF-A0A1M2W5E3-F1
#
_entry.id   AF-A0A1M2W5E3-F1
#
_cell.length_a   1.000
_cell.length_b   1.000
_cell.length_c   1.000
_cell.angle_alpha   90.00
_cell.angle_beta   90.00
_cell.angle_gamma   90.00
#
_symmetry.space_group_name_H-M   'P 1'
#
loop_
_entity.id
_entity.type
_entity.pdbx_description
1 polymer ?
#
loop_
_entity_poly.entity_id
_entity_poly.type
_entity_poly.pdbx_seq_one_letter_code
_entity_poly.pdbx_strand_id
1 'polypeptide(L)'
;MPTHLTTARPSLREVPISSLDPSDTPVLRIKSEQDACTALGLLLNKLDKWIDEIPPLPTPQRFGNLAFRTWGKRLETECDALLRDLLPEAFHPSIPFISPYLLTSFGSFTRMDYGTGHETSFMLFLMCLTLLRFLPHQPPVERQIVLGVFVQYVKLCWRLQDVYKLEPAGSHGVWGLDDYSFLTYVFGSSQLQEETEIPVSAVLHPPLPPTNLYFMAITRILQVKSGPFHEHSSQLYAIATGVQHWSKVYNGMLKMYEGEVLGKRVVVQHIPLGGLLKWDPLPSTPAPSSFGTSGAPLPQRRLHNIGYRPNGPWQEFRPPRAPLRPTASTALRPTAYPAVVPNAFAPPPAPADTHIATEGDDQASRTSGES
;
A
#
# COMPACT_ATOMS: atom_id res chain seq x y z
N MET A 1 37.18 51.59 11.47
CA MET A 1 36.90 50.90 10.19
C MET A 1 37.19 49.41 10.36
N PRO A 2 36.21 48.56 10.70
CA PRO A 2 36.37 47.11 10.62
C PRO A 2 35.67 46.57 9.36
N THR A 3 36.41 45.79 8.60
CA THR A 3 36.02 45.10 7.37
C THR A 3 35.22 43.83 7.71
N HIS A 4 33.97 43.76 7.24
CA HIS A 4 33.16 42.53 7.28
C HIS A 4 33.58 41.59 6.15
N LEU A 5 34.11 40.42 6.50
CA LEU A 5 34.31 39.29 5.58
C LEU A 5 33.00 38.50 5.46
N THR A 6 32.32 38.66 4.33
CA THR A 6 31.15 37.87 3.95
C THR A 6 31.61 36.52 3.41
N THR A 7 31.49 35.45 4.19
CA THR A 7 31.68 34.08 3.71
C THR A 7 30.48 33.67 2.84
N ALA A 8 30.62 33.79 1.52
CA ALA A 8 29.66 33.24 0.57
C ALA A 8 29.62 31.71 0.72
N ARG A 9 28.41 31.14 0.86
CA ARG A 9 28.23 29.69 0.80
C ARG A 9 28.61 29.21 -0.61
N PRO A 10 29.40 28.13 -0.75
CA PRO A 10 29.73 27.59 -2.06
C PRO A 10 28.43 27.14 -2.75
N SER A 11 28.22 27.57 -3.99
CA SER A 11 27.13 27.08 -4.82
C SER A 11 27.31 25.57 -5.04
N LEU A 12 26.22 24.82 -4.89
CA LEU A 12 26.19 23.41 -5.28
C LEU A 12 26.53 23.35 -6.77
N ARG A 13 27.65 22.69 -7.09
CA ARG A 13 28.07 22.45 -8.47
C ARG A 13 27.04 21.52 -9.12
N GLU A 14 26.35 21.99 -10.16
CA GLU A 14 25.58 21.10 -11.03
C GLU A 14 26.57 20.16 -11.72
N VAL A 15 26.54 18.88 -11.35
CA VAL A 15 27.33 17.84 -12.00
C VAL A 15 26.44 17.22 -13.09
N PRO A 16 26.72 17.46 -14.38
CA PRO A 16 25.94 16.86 -15.45
C PRO A 16 26.05 15.33 -15.38
N ILE A 17 24.95 14.63 -15.63
CA ILE A 17 24.89 13.15 -15.54
C ILE A 17 25.95 12.48 -16.43
N SER A 18 26.33 13.15 -17.54
CA SER A 18 27.37 12.71 -18.47
C SER A 18 28.80 12.78 -17.92
N SER A 19 29.04 13.45 -16.78
CA SER A 19 30.35 13.54 -16.12
C SER A 19 30.53 12.56 -14.97
N LEU A 20 29.55 11.68 -14.74
CA LEU A 20 29.67 10.59 -13.78
C LEU A 20 30.34 9.40 -14.48
N ASP A 21 31.59 9.09 -14.11
CA ASP A 21 32.25 7.87 -14.58
C ASP A 21 31.57 6.66 -13.92
N PRO A 22 31.00 5.71 -14.68
CA PRO A 22 30.42 4.49 -14.11
C PRO A 22 31.41 3.71 -13.22
N SER A 23 32.71 3.87 -13.44
CA SER A 23 33.79 3.24 -12.68
C SER A 23 34.13 3.93 -11.34
N ASP A 24 33.65 5.17 -11.11
CA ASP A 24 33.73 5.86 -9.81
C ASP A 24 32.68 5.34 -8.80
N THR A 25 31.83 4.40 -9.21
CA THR A 25 30.94 3.69 -8.29
C THR A 25 31.77 2.75 -7.42
N PRO A 26 31.82 2.91 -6.08
CA PRO A 26 32.57 2.00 -5.22
C PRO A 26 32.11 0.57 -5.49
N VAL A 27 33.07 -0.29 -5.85
CA VAL A 27 32.83 -1.71 -6.11
C VAL A 27 32.17 -2.30 -4.87
N LEU A 28 30.87 -2.53 -4.97
CA LEU A 28 30.06 -3.18 -3.95
C LEU A 28 30.73 -4.52 -3.64
N ARG A 29 31.01 -4.81 -2.36
CA ARG A 29 31.35 -6.18 -1.90
C ARG A 29 30.09 -7.06 -1.90
N ILE A 30 29.47 -7.12 -3.07
CA ILE A 30 28.37 -7.98 -3.45
C ILE A 30 28.98 -8.75 -4.64
N LYS A 31 29.26 -10.04 -4.43
CA LYS A 31 29.99 -10.86 -5.41
C LYS A 31 29.15 -11.16 -6.66
N SER A 32 27.84 -10.90 -6.64
CA SER A 32 26.96 -10.91 -7.81
C SER A 32 25.73 -10.02 -7.66
N GLU A 33 25.13 -9.55 -8.76
CA GLU A 33 23.85 -8.81 -8.78
C GLU A 33 22.71 -9.55 -8.05
N GLN A 34 22.81 -10.88 -7.98
CA GLN A 34 21.91 -11.76 -7.24
C GLN A 34 21.97 -11.51 -5.73
N ASP A 35 23.08 -11.02 -5.18
CA ASP A 35 23.26 -10.96 -3.72
C ASP A 35 22.48 -9.80 -3.10
N ALA A 36 22.26 -8.68 -3.80
CA ALA A 36 21.48 -7.55 -3.26
C ALA A 36 19.99 -7.89 -3.12
N CYS A 37 19.39 -8.48 -4.17
CA CYS A 37 18.02 -8.97 -4.12
C CYS A 37 17.88 -10.16 -3.15
N THR A 38 18.90 -11.01 -3.04
CA THR A 38 18.92 -12.10 -2.04
C THR A 38 18.96 -11.53 -0.63
N ALA A 39 19.78 -10.51 -0.37
CA ALA A 39 19.84 -9.85 0.93
C ALA A 39 18.52 -9.19 1.32
N LEU A 40 17.82 -8.56 0.36
CA LEU A 40 16.46 -8.06 0.56
C LEU A 40 15.48 -9.19 0.89
N GLY A 41 15.55 -10.32 0.16
CA GLY A 41 14.74 -11.50 0.46
C GLY A 41 15.01 -12.05 1.87
N LEU A 42 16.27 -12.09 2.30
CA LEU A 42 16.64 -12.50 3.66
C LEU A 42 16.10 -11.53 4.72
N LEU A 43 16.13 -10.22 4.47
CA LEU A 43 15.51 -9.22 5.33
C LEU A 43 14.00 -9.47 5.45
N LEU A 44 13.29 -9.65 4.33
CA LEU A 44 11.85 -9.92 4.33
C LEU A 44 11.52 -11.23 5.05
N ASN A 45 12.31 -12.29 4.84
CA ASN A 45 12.15 -13.56 5.57
C ASN A 45 12.40 -13.41 7.08
N LYS A 46 13.31 -12.53 7.50
CA LYS A 46 13.51 -12.22 8.92
C LYS A 46 12.28 -11.52 9.52
N LEU A 47 11.72 -10.54 8.80
CA LEU A 47 10.48 -9.85 9.21
C LEU A 47 9.26 -10.80 9.26
N ASP A 48 9.22 -11.76 8.35
CA ASP A 48 8.20 -12.80 8.27
C ASP A 48 8.24 -13.75 9.48
N LYS A 49 9.44 -14.18 9.89
CA LYS A 49 9.62 -15.02 11.10
C LYS A 49 9.19 -14.32 12.38
N TRP A 50 9.28 -13.00 12.45
CA TRP A 50 8.79 -12.26 13.62
C TRP A 50 7.28 -12.42 13.83
N ILE A 51 6.51 -12.77 12.81
CA ILE A 51 5.09 -13.08 12.95
C ILE A 51 4.90 -14.34 13.80
N ASP A 52 5.77 -15.34 13.62
CA ASP A 52 5.73 -16.58 14.39
C ASP A 52 6.20 -16.35 15.84
N GLU A 53 7.18 -15.47 16.03
CA GLU A 53 7.71 -15.08 17.34
C GLU A 53 6.74 -14.17 18.14
N ILE A 54 5.80 -13.52 17.47
CA ILE A 54 4.86 -12.55 18.05
C ILE A 54 3.42 -13.02 17.73
N PRO A 55 2.94 -14.08 18.39
CA PRO A 55 1.62 -14.62 18.12
C PRO A 55 0.50 -13.61 18.45
N PRO A 56 -0.67 -13.72 17.79
CA PRO A 56 -1.78 -12.82 18.04
C PRO A 56 -2.27 -12.95 19.49
N LEU A 57 -2.50 -11.81 20.14
CA LEU A 57 -3.02 -11.80 21.51
C LEU A 57 -4.48 -12.26 21.54
N PRO A 58 -4.91 -13.01 22.57
CA PRO A 58 -6.32 -13.33 22.77
C PRO A 58 -7.07 -12.06 23.16
N THR A 59 -7.76 -11.47 22.19
CA THR A 59 -8.56 -10.25 22.37
C THR A 59 -9.99 -10.47 21.90
N PRO A 60 -11.01 -9.92 22.58
CA PRO A 60 -12.39 -9.93 22.09
C PRO A 60 -12.58 -9.07 20.83
N GLN A 61 -11.58 -8.26 20.46
CA GLN A 61 -11.64 -7.37 19.32
C GLN A 61 -11.65 -8.14 18.00
N ARG A 62 -12.61 -7.81 17.12
CA ARG A 62 -12.78 -8.50 15.83
C ARG A 62 -11.73 -8.09 14.79
N PHE A 63 -11.29 -6.83 14.81
CA PHE A 63 -10.34 -6.23 13.87
C PHE A 63 -9.16 -5.61 14.61
N GLY A 64 -7.96 -5.67 14.02
CA GLY A 64 -6.75 -5.09 14.57
C GLY A 64 -6.30 -5.78 15.87
N ASN A 65 -5.39 -6.75 15.75
CA ASN A 65 -4.77 -7.39 16.90
C ASN A 65 -3.65 -6.52 17.47
N LEU A 66 -3.67 -6.29 18.80
CA LEU A 66 -2.65 -5.49 19.48
C LEU A 66 -1.22 -6.04 19.35
N ALA A 67 -1.05 -7.33 19.07
CA ALA A 67 0.26 -7.93 18.76
C ALA A 67 0.96 -7.26 17.56
N PHE A 68 0.20 -6.66 16.63
CA PHE A 68 0.77 -5.91 15.52
C PHE A 68 1.56 -4.69 15.98
N ARG A 69 1.17 -4.06 17.10
CA ARG A 69 1.95 -2.97 17.70
C ARG A 69 3.28 -3.47 18.25
N THR A 70 3.31 -4.68 18.80
CA THR A 70 4.55 -5.32 19.25
C THR A 70 5.47 -5.61 18.07
N TRP A 71 4.93 -6.17 16.97
CA TRP A 71 5.68 -6.39 15.73
C TRP A 71 6.23 -5.07 15.16
N GLY A 72 5.38 -4.04 15.07
CA GLY A 72 5.76 -2.71 14.62
C GLY A 72 6.81 -2.05 15.51
N LYS A 73 6.69 -2.20 16.84
CA LYS A 73 7.67 -1.63 17.77
C LYS A 73 9.04 -2.29 17.64
N ARG A 74 9.06 -3.59 17.36
CA ARG A 74 10.30 -4.30 17.06
C ARG A 74 10.93 -3.79 15.77
N LEU A 75 10.12 -3.61 14.71
CA LEU A 75 10.60 -3.02 13.47
C LEU A 75 11.17 -1.62 13.69
N GLU A 76 10.46 -0.74 14.42
CA GLU A 76 10.96 0.61 14.77
C GLU A 76 12.31 0.57 15.49
N THR A 77 12.51 -0.40 16.38
CA THR A 77 13.71 -0.48 17.22
C THR A 77 14.88 -1.12 16.48
N GLU A 78 14.62 -2.12 15.65
CA GLU A 78 15.66 -2.87 14.93
C GLU A 78 15.92 -2.33 13.51
N CYS A 79 15.16 -1.35 13.00
CA CYS A 79 15.25 -0.87 11.61
C CYS A 79 16.67 -0.46 11.20
N ASP A 80 17.34 0.33 12.04
CA ASP A 80 18.71 0.78 11.77
C ASP A 80 19.69 -0.40 11.69
N ALA A 81 19.56 -1.40 12.58
CA ALA A 81 20.39 -2.59 12.55
C ALA A 81 20.11 -3.44 11.31
N LEU A 82 18.83 -3.65 10.96
CA LEU A 82 18.44 -4.36 9.74
C LEU A 82 19.03 -3.71 8.49
N LEU A 83 19.02 -2.38 8.40
CA LEU A 83 19.58 -1.65 7.26
C LEU A 83 21.11 -1.67 7.24
N ARG A 84 21.78 -1.65 8.39
CA ARG A 84 23.24 -1.82 8.49
C ARG A 84 23.69 -3.23 8.09
N ASP A 85 22.90 -4.25 8.41
CA ASP A 85 23.14 -5.64 8.01
C ASP A 85 22.89 -5.84 6.51
N LEU A 86 21.88 -5.15 5.95
CA LEU A 86 21.56 -5.20 4.52
C LEU A 86 22.61 -4.49 3.67
N LEU A 87 23.07 -3.31 4.12
CA LEU A 87 23.86 -2.39 3.31
C LEU A 87 25.34 -2.44 3.66
N PRO A 88 26.25 -2.39 2.66
CA PRO A 88 27.66 -2.18 2.92
C PRO A 88 27.92 -0.88 3.68
N GLU A 89 29.01 -0.83 4.44
CA GLU A 89 29.37 0.32 5.30
C GLU A 89 29.38 1.67 4.56
N ALA A 90 29.77 1.67 3.29
CA ALA A 90 29.75 2.85 2.42
C ALA A 90 28.35 3.50 2.28
N PHE A 91 27.28 2.73 2.45
CA PHE A 91 25.89 3.20 2.34
C PHE A 91 25.26 3.52 3.70
N HIS A 92 25.92 3.27 4.82
CA HIS A 92 25.37 3.56 6.16
C HIS A 92 24.95 5.03 6.34
N PRO A 93 25.64 6.05 5.76
CA PRO A 93 25.18 7.44 5.81
C PRO A 93 23.79 7.68 5.17
N SER A 94 23.33 6.77 4.30
CA SER A 94 22.02 6.87 3.64
C SER A 94 20.87 6.35 4.49
N ILE A 95 21.15 5.58 5.55
CA ILE A 95 20.14 4.90 6.40
C ILE A 95 19.04 5.84 6.90
N PRO A 96 19.33 7.04 7.44
CA PRO A 96 18.30 7.96 7.93
C PRO A 96 17.32 8.44 6.85
N PHE A 97 17.71 8.37 5.57
CA PHE A 97 16.89 8.79 4.44
C PHE A 97 16.06 7.65 3.85
N ILE A 98 16.43 6.39 4.10
CA ILE A 98 15.71 5.21 3.56
C ILE A 98 14.84 4.52 4.62
N SER A 99 15.23 4.60 5.91
CA SER A 99 14.49 3.96 7.00
C SER A 99 13.04 4.40 7.11
N PRO A 100 12.66 5.68 6.87
CA PRO A 100 11.27 6.09 6.96
C PRO A 100 10.36 5.35 5.97
N TYR A 101 10.86 5.08 4.75
CA TYR A 101 10.10 4.34 3.74
C TYR A 101 9.88 2.89 4.15
N LEU A 102 10.92 2.23 4.68
CA LEU A 102 10.81 0.86 5.18
C LEU A 102 9.85 0.76 6.37
N LEU A 103 9.96 1.67 7.34
CA LEU A 103 9.06 1.71 8.50
C LEU A 103 7.58 1.91 8.11
N THR A 104 7.34 2.70 7.07
CA THR A 104 5.98 2.98 6.58
C THR A 104 5.46 1.88 5.64
N SER A 105 6.27 0.90 5.26
CA SER A 105 5.92 -0.10 4.24
C SER A 105 4.92 -1.17 4.70
N PHE A 106 4.71 -1.36 6.01
CA PHE A 106 4.00 -2.53 6.54
C PHE A 106 2.67 -2.23 7.19
N GLY A 107 2.18 -0.99 7.10
CA GLY A 107 0.91 -0.55 7.69
C GLY A 107 1.09 0.53 8.74
N SER A 108 -0.02 0.98 9.32
CA SER A 108 -0.01 1.85 10.50
C SER A 108 -0.10 1.01 11.76
N PHE A 109 0.95 0.99 12.58
CA PHE A 109 0.93 0.23 13.84
C PHE A 109 -0.10 0.78 14.84
N THR A 110 -0.35 2.09 14.82
CA THR A 110 -1.35 2.73 15.69
C THR A 110 -2.77 2.38 15.26
N ARG A 111 -3.08 2.52 13.97
CA ARG A 111 -4.43 2.25 13.44
C ARG A 111 -4.68 0.76 13.19
N MET A 112 -3.62 -0.05 13.10
CA MET A 112 -3.65 -1.46 12.75
C MET A 112 -4.30 -1.69 11.38
N ASP A 113 -3.95 -0.82 10.43
CA ASP A 113 -4.43 -0.84 9.05
C ASP A 113 -3.28 -0.96 8.06
N TYR A 114 -3.58 -1.43 6.85
CA TYR A 114 -2.66 -1.51 5.72
C TYR A 114 -3.40 -1.14 4.44
N GLY A 115 -2.71 -0.59 3.44
CA GLY A 115 -3.32 -0.18 2.18
C GLY A 115 -2.29 0.27 1.16
N THR A 116 -2.77 0.78 0.04
CA THR A 116 -1.95 1.09 -1.15
C THR A 116 -0.86 2.12 -0.88
N GLY A 117 -1.05 3.06 0.05
CA GLY A 117 0.01 4.01 0.44
C GLY A 117 1.22 3.34 1.11
N HIS A 118 0.99 2.26 1.85
CA HIS A 118 2.07 1.46 2.46
C HIS A 118 2.79 0.63 1.39
N GLU A 119 2.05 0.06 0.44
CA GLU A 119 2.59 -0.61 -0.75
C GLU A 119 3.46 0.34 -1.59
N THR A 120 2.98 1.57 -1.83
CA THR A 120 3.76 2.63 -2.49
C THR A 120 5.03 2.95 -1.71
N SER A 121 4.96 3.04 -0.37
CA SER A 121 6.13 3.32 0.46
C SER A 121 7.22 2.24 0.31
N PHE A 122 6.83 0.97 0.18
CA PHE A 122 7.78 -0.10 -0.08
C PHE A 122 8.44 0.04 -1.45
N MET A 123 7.67 0.43 -2.47
CA MET A 123 8.27 0.70 -3.78
C MET A 123 9.21 1.90 -3.79
N LEU A 124 8.91 2.93 -2.99
CA LEU A 124 9.81 4.07 -2.82
C LEU A 124 11.07 3.68 -2.06
N PHE A 125 10.99 2.78 -1.09
CA PHE A 125 12.17 2.18 -0.44
C PHE A 125 13.07 1.48 -1.47
N LEU A 126 12.50 0.63 -2.32
CA LEU A 126 13.24 -0.04 -3.40
C LEU A 126 13.81 0.98 -4.42
N MET A 127 13.03 2.01 -4.76
CA MET A 127 13.50 3.10 -5.62
C MET A 127 14.70 3.83 -5.02
N CYS A 128 14.70 4.13 -3.72
CA CYS A 128 15.84 4.74 -3.05
C CYS A 128 17.09 3.87 -3.15
N LEU A 129 16.96 2.55 -2.97
CA LEU A 129 18.07 1.61 -3.13
C LEU A 129 18.61 1.57 -4.57
N THR A 130 17.73 1.70 -5.57
CA THR A 130 18.11 1.81 -6.99
C THR A 130 18.80 3.15 -7.30
N LEU A 131 18.32 4.26 -6.73
CA LEU A 131 18.93 5.58 -6.87
C LEU A 131 20.33 5.64 -6.23
N LEU A 132 20.53 4.94 -5.12
CA LEU A 132 21.83 4.77 -4.48
C LEU A 132 22.77 3.83 -5.24
N ARG A 133 22.31 3.17 -6.31
CA ARG A 133 23.05 2.13 -7.05
C ARG A 133 23.41 0.90 -6.22
N PHE A 134 22.83 0.74 -5.03
CA PHE A 134 22.87 -0.53 -4.30
C PHE A 134 22.14 -1.62 -5.08
N LEU A 135 20.98 -1.28 -5.65
CA LEU A 135 20.33 -2.07 -6.69
C LEU A 135 20.74 -1.51 -8.07
N PRO A 136 21.45 -2.28 -8.92
CA PRO A 136 21.76 -1.83 -10.26
C PRO A 136 20.50 -1.56 -11.09
N HIS A 137 20.50 -0.47 -11.84
CA HIS A 137 19.42 -0.14 -12.79
C HIS A 137 19.64 -0.91 -14.09
N GLN A 138 19.33 -2.21 -14.04
CA GLN A 138 19.46 -3.13 -15.17
C GLN A 138 18.21 -4.01 -15.28
N PRO A 139 17.72 -4.32 -16.50
CA PRO A 139 16.49 -5.10 -16.67
C PRO A 139 16.42 -6.44 -15.94
N PRO A 140 17.51 -7.24 -15.82
CA PRO A 140 17.49 -8.48 -15.05
C PRO A 140 17.23 -8.25 -13.55
N VAL A 141 17.89 -7.24 -12.98
CA VAL A 141 17.74 -6.87 -11.56
C VAL A 141 16.35 -6.30 -11.30
N GLU A 142 15.85 -5.42 -12.16
CA GLU A 142 14.48 -4.88 -12.07
C GLU A 142 13.43 -5.97 -12.09
N ARG A 143 13.60 -6.98 -12.96
CA ARG A 143 12.75 -8.15 -12.98
C ARG A 143 12.83 -8.93 -11.67
N GLN A 144 14.01 -9.09 -11.08
CA GLN A 144 14.18 -9.78 -9.80
C GLN A 144 13.58 -8.98 -8.62
N ILE A 145 13.66 -7.64 -8.66
CA ILE A 145 13.00 -6.78 -7.68
C ILE A 145 11.49 -7.04 -7.69
N VAL A 146 10.86 -7.11 -8.87
CA VAL A 146 9.40 -7.32 -8.96
C VAL A 146 9.03 -8.80 -8.72
N LEU A 147 9.62 -9.73 -9.46
CA LEU A 147 9.23 -11.14 -9.43
C LEU A 147 9.78 -11.91 -8.21
N GLY A 148 10.76 -11.36 -7.52
CA GLY A 148 11.37 -11.95 -6.33
C GLY A 148 11.02 -11.17 -5.07
N VAL A 149 11.57 -9.96 -4.93
CA VAL A 149 11.49 -9.16 -3.69
C VAL A 149 10.06 -8.68 -3.43
N PHE A 150 9.40 -8.07 -4.41
CA PHE A 150 8.03 -7.57 -4.27
C PHE A 150 7.03 -8.70 -4.03
N VAL A 151 7.17 -9.86 -4.68
CA VAL A 151 6.34 -11.04 -4.40
C VAL A 151 6.51 -11.52 -2.95
N GLN A 152 7.73 -11.57 -2.42
CA GLN A 152 7.97 -11.90 -1.01
C GLN A 152 7.34 -10.87 -0.07
N TYR A 153 7.46 -9.59 -0.39
CA TYR A 153 6.83 -8.51 0.37
C TYR A 153 5.30 -8.63 0.40
N VAL A 154 4.65 -8.87 -0.75
CA VAL A 154 3.19 -9.05 -0.81
C VAL A 154 2.74 -10.23 0.06
N LYS A 155 3.45 -11.36 0.01
CA LYS A 155 3.16 -12.54 0.85
C LYS A 155 3.33 -12.24 2.34
N LEU A 156 4.39 -11.51 2.71
CA LEU A 156 4.58 -11.03 4.08
C LEU A 156 3.41 -10.15 4.52
N CYS A 157 3.00 -9.18 3.69
CA CYS A 157 1.85 -8.32 3.99
C CYS A 157 0.55 -9.12 4.15
N TRP A 158 0.31 -10.15 3.33
CA TRP A 158 -0.84 -11.05 3.49
C TRP A 158 -0.80 -11.80 4.82
N ARG A 159 0.36 -12.30 5.24
CA ARG A 159 0.51 -12.93 6.57
C ARG A 159 0.24 -11.93 7.70
N LEU A 160 0.76 -10.70 7.61
CA LEU A 160 0.47 -9.65 8.58
C LEU A 160 -1.04 -9.35 8.65
N GLN A 161 -1.69 -9.22 7.49
CA GLN A 161 -3.13 -9.00 7.39
C GLN A 161 -3.93 -10.12 8.04
N ASP A 162 -3.60 -11.38 7.77
CA ASP A 162 -4.33 -12.55 8.28
C ASP A 162 -4.11 -12.75 9.77
N VAL A 163 -2.86 -12.77 10.21
CA VAL A 163 -2.50 -13.09 11.61
C VAL A 163 -2.97 -11.98 12.54
N TYR A 164 -2.79 -10.72 12.15
CA TYR A 164 -3.14 -9.58 12.98
C TYR A 164 -4.48 -8.93 12.63
N LYS A 165 -5.24 -9.48 11.67
CA LYS A 165 -6.57 -9.01 11.26
C LYS A 165 -6.58 -7.51 10.93
N LEU A 166 -5.62 -7.07 10.11
CA LEU A 166 -5.44 -5.66 9.80
C LEU A 166 -6.62 -5.09 9.01
N GLU A 167 -6.99 -3.85 9.28
CA GLU A 167 -8.06 -3.18 8.56
C GLU A 167 -7.58 -2.61 7.20
N PRO A 168 -8.43 -2.57 6.17
CA PRO A 168 -8.12 -1.88 4.91
C PRO A 168 -8.01 -0.36 5.11
N ALA A 169 -6.81 0.19 4.91
CA ALA A 169 -6.52 1.61 5.05
C ALA A 169 -6.95 2.38 3.79
N GLY A 170 -7.83 3.37 3.95
CA GLY A 170 -8.27 4.20 2.83
C GLY A 170 -9.05 3.43 1.75
N SER A 171 -9.62 2.28 2.11
CA SER A 171 -10.42 1.50 1.17
C SER A 171 -11.65 2.28 0.70
N HIS A 172 -11.94 2.18 -0.58
CA HIS A 172 -13.19 2.70 -1.16
C HIS A 172 -14.33 1.67 -1.04
N GLY A 173 -14.17 0.66 -0.17
CA GLY A 173 -15.02 -0.53 -0.12
C GLY A 173 -15.12 -1.17 -1.51
N VAL A 174 -16.34 -1.49 -1.93
CA VAL A 174 -16.66 -2.13 -3.21
C VAL A 174 -16.23 -1.29 -4.44
N TRP A 175 -15.96 0.00 -4.26
CA TRP A 175 -15.52 0.91 -5.33
C TRP A 175 -14.00 0.96 -5.52
N GLY A 176 -13.24 0.35 -4.61
CA GLY A 176 -11.80 0.16 -4.77
C GLY A 176 -11.47 -0.96 -5.73
N LEU A 177 -10.24 -0.96 -6.27
CA LEU A 177 -9.75 -2.09 -7.06
C LEU A 177 -9.62 -3.35 -6.17
N ASP A 178 -9.04 -3.16 -4.99
CA ASP A 178 -8.73 -4.16 -3.98
C ASP A 178 -8.68 -3.46 -2.61
N ASP A 179 -8.79 -4.24 -1.53
CA ASP A 179 -8.81 -3.68 -0.18
C ASP A 179 -7.43 -3.14 0.25
N TYR A 180 -6.36 -3.76 -0.22
CA TYR A 180 -5.00 -3.55 0.31
C TYR A 180 -3.96 -3.20 -0.76
N SER A 181 -4.04 -3.80 -1.95
CA SER A 181 -2.95 -3.81 -2.93
C SER A 181 -3.37 -3.25 -4.30
N PHE A 182 -2.45 -2.59 -4.99
CA PHE A 182 -2.69 -2.09 -6.34
C PHE A 182 -1.61 -2.54 -7.32
N LEU A 183 -0.35 -2.43 -6.94
CA LEU A 183 0.80 -2.68 -7.80
C LEU A 183 0.90 -4.12 -8.29
N THR A 184 0.38 -5.07 -7.51
CA THR A 184 0.27 -6.47 -7.93
C THR A 184 -0.54 -6.61 -9.23
N TYR A 185 -1.60 -5.82 -9.42
CA TYR A 185 -2.39 -5.78 -10.65
C TYR A 185 -1.68 -5.04 -11.79
N VAL A 186 -0.92 -3.98 -11.49
CA VAL A 186 -0.10 -3.27 -12.49
C VAL A 186 0.96 -4.20 -13.07
N PHE A 187 1.76 -4.84 -12.22
CA PHE A 187 2.80 -5.78 -12.68
C PHE A 187 2.21 -7.05 -13.29
N GLY A 188 1.12 -7.55 -12.74
CA GLY A 188 0.45 -8.74 -13.27
C GLY A 188 -0.16 -8.52 -14.66
N SER A 189 -0.78 -7.37 -14.89
CA SER A 189 -1.30 -7.02 -16.22
C SER A 189 -0.16 -6.71 -17.21
N SER A 190 0.98 -6.19 -16.73
CA SER A 190 2.14 -5.96 -17.60
C SER A 190 2.74 -7.27 -18.13
N GLN A 191 2.75 -8.33 -17.31
CA GLN A 191 3.16 -9.68 -17.70
C GLN A 191 2.27 -10.30 -18.79
N LEU A 192 1.00 -9.87 -18.89
CA LEU A 192 0.00 -10.43 -19.81
C LEU A 192 -0.21 -9.58 -21.06
N GLN A 193 0.53 -8.49 -21.27
CA GLN A 193 0.27 -7.54 -22.36
C GLN A 193 0.21 -8.17 -23.75
N GLU A 194 1.07 -9.17 -23.98
CA GLU A 194 1.20 -9.91 -25.24
C GLU A 194 0.44 -11.26 -25.21
N GLU A 195 -0.25 -11.56 -24.11
CA GLU A 195 -1.03 -12.78 -23.96
C GLU A 195 -2.29 -12.74 -24.81
N THR A 196 -2.52 -13.79 -25.58
CA THR A 196 -3.65 -13.90 -26.53
C THR A 196 -4.55 -15.10 -26.24
N GLU A 197 -4.05 -16.12 -25.53
CA GLU A 197 -4.81 -17.33 -25.24
C GLU A 197 -5.71 -17.16 -24.03
N ILE A 198 -5.25 -16.40 -23.02
CA ILE A 198 -5.99 -16.17 -21.79
C ILE A 198 -6.74 -14.84 -21.91
N PRO A 199 -8.08 -14.83 -22.13
CA PRO A 199 -8.83 -13.58 -22.14
C PRO A 199 -8.90 -12.96 -20.74
N VAL A 200 -9.16 -11.66 -20.66
CA VAL A 200 -9.28 -10.95 -19.36
C VAL A 200 -10.39 -11.53 -18.50
N SER A 201 -11.50 -11.97 -19.11
CA SER A 201 -12.62 -12.61 -18.41
C SER A 201 -12.26 -13.93 -17.72
N ALA A 202 -11.14 -14.55 -18.08
CA ALA A 202 -10.68 -15.79 -17.45
C ALA A 202 -10.49 -15.65 -15.94
N VAL A 203 -10.22 -14.44 -15.43
CA VAL A 203 -10.08 -14.17 -13.97
C VAL A 203 -11.35 -14.54 -13.16
N LEU A 204 -12.50 -14.66 -13.82
CA LEU A 204 -13.77 -15.07 -13.20
C LEU A 204 -13.95 -16.59 -13.14
N HIS A 205 -13.03 -17.35 -13.75
CA HIS A 205 -13.13 -18.79 -13.94
C HIS A 205 -11.86 -19.49 -13.41
N PRO A 206 -11.72 -19.65 -12.08
CA PRO A 206 -10.61 -20.41 -11.50
C PRO A 206 -10.65 -21.90 -11.94
N PRO A 207 -9.51 -22.62 -11.98
CA PRO A 207 -8.19 -22.19 -11.50
C PRO A 207 -7.41 -21.31 -12.48
N LEU A 208 -6.61 -20.39 -11.94
CA LEU A 208 -5.76 -19.47 -12.70
C LEU A 208 -4.28 -19.90 -12.61
N PRO A 209 -3.45 -19.63 -13.64
CA PRO A 209 -2.02 -19.89 -13.57
C PRO A 209 -1.35 -19.15 -12.39
N PRO A 210 -0.58 -19.83 -11.53
CA PRO A 210 0.03 -19.22 -10.34
C PRO A 210 1.27 -18.37 -10.66
N THR A 211 1.72 -18.37 -11.92
CA THR A 211 2.95 -17.71 -12.38
C THR A 211 2.79 -16.20 -12.60
N ASN A 212 1.56 -15.69 -12.59
CA ASN A 212 1.24 -14.30 -12.87
C ASN A 212 0.78 -13.55 -11.60
N LEU A 213 1.28 -12.33 -11.39
CA LEU A 213 0.95 -11.54 -10.20
C LEU A 213 -0.55 -11.15 -10.13
N TYR A 214 -1.19 -10.87 -11.27
CA TYR A 214 -2.61 -10.51 -11.33
C TYR A 214 -3.45 -11.69 -10.86
N PHE A 215 -3.17 -12.88 -11.41
CA PHE A 215 -3.86 -14.12 -11.04
C PHE A 215 -3.58 -14.51 -9.59
N MET A 216 -2.36 -14.26 -9.09
CA MET A 216 -2.02 -14.44 -7.68
C MET A 216 -2.89 -13.57 -6.76
N ALA A 217 -3.12 -12.30 -7.11
CA ALA A 217 -4.00 -11.41 -6.35
C ALA A 217 -5.48 -11.82 -6.43
N ILE A 218 -5.98 -12.20 -7.61
CA ILE A 218 -7.36 -12.70 -7.77
C ILE A 218 -7.57 -13.97 -6.95
N THR A 219 -6.62 -14.90 -7.01
CA THR A 219 -6.67 -16.14 -6.21
C THR A 219 -6.72 -15.82 -4.72
N ARG A 220 -5.93 -14.84 -4.27
CA ARG A 220 -5.96 -14.36 -2.88
C ARG A 220 -7.34 -13.81 -2.51
N ILE A 221 -7.95 -12.96 -3.34
CA ILE A 221 -9.31 -12.44 -3.09
C ILE A 221 -10.30 -13.59 -2.89
N LEU A 222 -10.28 -14.58 -3.78
CA LEU A 222 -11.21 -15.72 -3.73
C LEU A 222 -11.01 -16.61 -2.48
N GLN A 223 -9.85 -16.54 -1.84
CA GLN A 223 -9.58 -17.24 -0.58
C GLN A 223 -10.12 -16.47 0.64
N VAL A 224 -10.10 -15.14 0.61
CA VAL A 224 -10.46 -14.30 1.78
C VAL A 224 -11.86 -13.72 1.74
N LYS A 225 -12.46 -13.58 0.55
CA LYS A 225 -13.82 -13.07 0.36
C LYS A 225 -14.74 -14.20 -0.08
N SER A 226 -15.94 -14.21 0.47
CA SER A 226 -16.99 -15.18 0.13
C SER A 226 -18.16 -14.47 -0.55
N GLY A 227 -18.87 -15.20 -1.40
CA GLY A 227 -20.00 -14.69 -2.18
C GLY A 227 -19.64 -14.45 -3.65
N PRO A 228 -20.60 -13.97 -4.46
CA PRO A 228 -20.38 -13.68 -5.87
C PRO A 228 -19.31 -12.60 -6.07
N PHE A 229 -18.38 -12.84 -7.00
CA PHE A 229 -17.22 -11.95 -7.22
C PHE A 229 -17.61 -10.50 -7.53
N HIS A 230 -18.70 -10.30 -8.27
CA HIS A 230 -19.20 -8.97 -8.63
C HIS A 230 -19.73 -8.16 -7.43
N GLU A 231 -20.11 -8.82 -6.33
CA GLU A 231 -20.61 -8.13 -5.13
C GLU A 231 -19.48 -7.56 -4.27
N HIS A 232 -18.37 -8.30 -4.14
CA HIS A 232 -17.27 -7.93 -3.25
C HIS A 232 -16.05 -7.33 -3.96
N SER A 233 -15.97 -7.46 -5.29
CA SER A 233 -14.87 -7.02 -6.15
C SER A 233 -15.39 -6.44 -7.47
N SER A 234 -16.34 -5.51 -7.37
CA SER A 234 -17.09 -4.98 -8.52
C SER A 234 -16.22 -4.32 -9.60
N GLN A 235 -15.15 -3.60 -9.22
CA GLN A 235 -14.23 -2.98 -10.17
C GLN A 235 -13.44 -4.01 -10.97
N LEU A 236 -12.89 -5.02 -10.29
CA LEU A 236 -12.19 -6.13 -10.96
C LEU A 236 -13.15 -6.92 -11.87
N TYR A 237 -14.40 -7.11 -11.43
CA TYR A 237 -15.44 -7.71 -12.27
C TYR A 237 -15.71 -6.87 -13.52
N ALA A 238 -15.90 -5.56 -13.38
CA ALA A 238 -16.14 -4.66 -14.50
C ALA A 238 -14.99 -4.66 -15.50
N ILE A 239 -13.73 -4.71 -15.02
CA ILE A 239 -12.54 -4.86 -15.88
C ILE A 239 -12.59 -6.21 -16.62
N ALA A 240 -12.85 -7.30 -15.89
CA ALA A 240 -12.91 -8.65 -16.45
C ALA A 240 -13.97 -8.81 -17.54
N THR A 241 -15.14 -8.19 -17.37
CA THR A 241 -16.25 -8.27 -18.34
C THR A 241 -16.17 -7.22 -19.44
N GLY A 242 -15.57 -6.06 -19.16
CA GLY A 242 -15.61 -4.88 -20.04
C GLY A 242 -14.38 -4.72 -20.93
N VAL A 243 -13.23 -5.29 -20.55
CA VAL A 243 -11.97 -5.10 -21.27
C VAL A 243 -11.55 -6.40 -21.96
N GLN A 244 -11.34 -6.34 -23.27
CA GLN A 244 -11.02 -7.54 -24.06
C GLN A 244 -9.53 -7.90 -24.08
N HIS A 245 -8.64 -6.91 -23.98
CA HIS A 245 -7.19 -7.11 -24.16
C HIS A 245 -6.41 -6.68 -22.92
N TRP A 246 -5.45 -7.50 -22.49
CA TRP A 246 -4.57 -7.22 -21.36
C TRP A 246 -3.73 -5.95 -21.54
N SER A 247 -3.35 -5.60 -22.77
CA SER A 247 -2.69 -4.33 -23.06
C SER A 247 -3.55 -3.11 -22.66
N LYS A 248 -4.88 -3.18 -22.83
CA LYS A 248 -5.80 -2.14 -22.35
C LYS A 248 -5.93 -2.17 -20.82
N VAL A 249 -5.94 -3.37 -20.21
CA VAL A 249 -5.94 -3.52 -18.75
C VAL A 249 -4.71 -2.85 -18.15
N TYR A 250 -3.50 -3.16 -18.64
CA TYR A 250 -2.25 -2.57 -18.15
C TYR A 250 -2.24 -1.04 -18.24
N ASN A 251 -2.59 -0.48 -19.41
CA ASN A 251 -2.68 0.97 -19.58
C ASN A 251 -3.74 1.60 -18.66
N GLY A 252 -4.87 0.92 -18.44
CA GLY A 252 -5.89 1.33 -17.49
C GLY A 252 -5.39 1.30 -16.05
N MET A 253 -4.66 0.26 -15.66
CA MET A 253 -4.07 0.11 -14.34
C MET A 253 -3.06 1.21 -14.03
N LEU A 254 -2.21 1.61 -15.01
CA LEU A 254 -1.30 2.73 -14.83
C LEU A 254 -2.03 4.04 -14.54
N LYS A 255 -3.03 4.38 -15.37
CA LYS A 255 -3.83 5.60 -15.19
C LYS A 255 -4.59 5.60 -13.87
N MET A 256 -5.15 4.45 -13.51
CA MET A 256 -5.88 4.27 -12.26
C MET A 256 -4.93 4.34 -11.05
N TYR A 257 -3.72 3.80 -11.13
CA TYR A 257 -2.72 3.95 -10.05
C TYR A 257 -2.32 5.42 -9.86
N GLU A 258 -2.08 6.13 -10.97
CA GLU A 258 -1.75 7.56 -10.94
C GLU A 258 -2.89 8.37 -10.30
N GLY A 259 -4.14 8.19 -10.74
CA GLY A 259 -5.28 8.97 -10.22
C GLY A 259 -5.73 8.55 -8.83
N GLU A 260 -5.82 7.24 -8.58
CA GLU A 260 -6.49 6.69 -7.39
C GLU A 260 -5.54 6.39 -6.23
N VAL A 261 -4.23 6.31 -6.48
CA VAL A 261 -3.20 6.12 -5.44
C VAL A 261 -2.35 7.39 -5.35
N LEU A 262 -1.55 7.70 -6.38
CA LEU A 262 -0.57 8.79 -6.31
C LEU A 262 -1.22 10.19 -6.22
N GLY A 263 -2.31 10.40 -6.96
CA GLY A 263 -3.08 11.64 -6.99
C GLY A 263 -4.00 11.84 -5.78
N LYS A 264 -4.18 10.82 -4.93
CA LYS A 264 -5.05 10.91 -3.75
C LYS A 264 -4.27 11.25 -2.50
N ARG A 265 -4.45 12.49 -2.02
CA ARG A 265 -3.87 12.97 -0.76
C ARG A 265 -4.08 12.00 0.41
N VAL A 266 -5.27 11.46 0.58
CA VAL A 266 -5.57 10.56 1.72
C VAL A 266 -4.73 9.28 1.71
N VAL A 267 -4.23 8.87 0.53
CA VAL A 267 -3.35 7.72 0.35
C VAL A 267 -1.89 8.12 0.55
N VAL A 268 -1.44 9.21 -0.07
CA VAL A 268 -0.01 9.60 -0.09
C VAL A 268 0.43 10.53 1.04
N GLN A 269 -0.48 11.09 1.85
CA GLN A 269 -0.14 12.07 2.89
C GLN A 269 0.83 11.57 3.97
N HIS A 270 0.98 10.25 4.09
CA HIS A 270 1.87 9.63 5.07
C HIS A 270 3.21 9.18 4.47
N ILE A 271 3.44 9.37 3.17
CA ILE A 271 4.70 9.02 2.53
C ILE A 271 5.79 10.00 3.02
N PRO A 272 6.89 9.50 3.61
CA PRO A 272 7.91 10.35 4.23
C PRO A 272 8.90 10.90 3.20
N LEU A 273 8.43 11.77 2.31
CA LEU A 273 9.28 12.40 1.31
C LEU A 273 10.28 13.36 1.96
N GLY A 274 11.56 13.09 1.72
CA GLY A 274 12.70 13.84 2.20
C GLY A 274 14.02 13.20 1.76
N GLY A 275 15.10 14.00 1.72
CA GLY A 275 16.43 13.50 1.38
C GLY A 275 16.57 13.08 -0.08
N LEU A 276 16.49 11.78 -0.35
CA LEU A 276 16.67 11.19 -1.69
C LEU A 276 15.50 11.45 -2.64
N LEU A 277 14.28 11.53 -2.10
CA LEU A 277 13.09 11.90 -2.85
C LEU A 277 12.59 13.22 -2.27
N LYS A 278 12.43 14.24 -3.11
CA LYS A 278 12.01 15.58 -2.70
C LYS A 278 10.79 16.00 -3.49
N TRP A 279 9.95 16.81 -2.85
CA TRP A 279 8.94 17.56 -3.57
C TRP A 279 9.61 18.55 -4.51
N ASP A 280 9.07 18.67 -5.72
CA ASP A 280 9.42 19.80 -6.57
C ASP A 280 9.12 21.10 -5.82
N PRO A 281 10.03 22.09 -5.86
CA PRO A 281 9.70 23.39 -5.33
C PRO A 281 8.46 23.91 -6.05
N LEU A 282 7.45 24.35 -5.29
CA LEU A 282 6.29 25.04 -5.84
C LEU A 282 6.79 26.12 -6.81
N PRO A 283 6.26 26.20 -8.04
CA PRO A 283 6.68 27.23 -8.98
C PRO A 283 6.54 28.57 -8.27
N SER A 284 7.66 29.30 -8.18
CA SER A 284 7.74 30.55 -7.44
C SER A 284 6.63 31.47 -7.94
N THR A 285 5.64 31.74 -7.09
CA THR A 285 4.71 32.86 -7.31
C THR A 285 5.59 34.07 -7.58
N PRO A 286 5.50 34.72 -8.76
CA PRO A 286 6.34 35.88 -9.02
C PRO A 286 6.12 36.89 -7.89
N ALA A 287 7.23 37.29 -7.26
CA ALA A 287 7.19 38.26 -6.18
C ALA A 287 6.40 39.49 -6.68
N PRO A 288 5.53 40.10 -5.85
CA PRO A 288 4.89 41.35 -6.23
C PRO A 288 6.00 42.33 -6.59
N SER A 289 5.99 42.79 -7.84
CA SER A 289 6.96 43.74 -8.35
C SER A 289 6.99 44.94 -7.41
N SER A 290 8.14 45.13 -6.76
CA SER A 290 8.42 46.33 -5.98
C SER A 290 8.38 47.52 -6.94
N PHE A 291 7.27 48.25 -6.95
CA PHE A 291 7.21 49.56 -7.58
C PHE A 291 8.28 50.45 -6.94
N GLY A 292 9.27 50.85 -7.73
CA GLY A 292 10.38 51.67 -7.30
C GLY A 292 9.90 53.00 -6.73
N THR A 293 10.22 53.25 -5.46
CA THR A 293 10.10 54.56 -4.83
C THR A 293 11.32 55.40 -5.20
N SER A 294 11.19 56.23 -6.24
CA SER A 294 12.02 57.43 -6.44
C SER A 294 11.20 58.64 -6.00
N GLY A 295 11.71 59.37 -5.00
CA GLY A 295 10.95 60.34 -4.23
C GLY A 295 10.65 61.67 -4.92
N ALA A 296 9.50 62.25 -4.57
CA ALA A 296 9.23 63.69 -4.53
C ALA A 296 8.07 63.96 -3.53
N PRO A 297 8.03 65.13 -2.86
CA PRO A 297 7.36 65.30 -1.57
C PRO A 297 5.83 65.49 -1.65
N LEU A 298 5.17 65.11 -0.56
CA LEU A 298 3.73 65.14 -0.31
C LEU A 298 3.09 66.53 -0.55
N PRO A 299 1.83 66.54 -1.03
CA PRO A 299 0.83 67.49 -0.55
C PRO A 299 -0.32 66.76 0.16
N GLN A 300 -0.65 67.25 1.35
CA GLN A 300 -1.84 66.89 2.12
C GLN A 300 -3.12 67.14 1.31
N ARG A 301 -4.05 66.19 1.28
CA ARG A 301 -5.49 66.52 1.25
C ARG A 301 -6.41 65.36 1.68
N ARG A 302 -7.09 65.65 2.79
CA ARG A 302 -8.40 65.23 3.33
C ARG A 302 -9.15 64.02 2.74
N LEU A 303 -9.54 63.15 3.67
CA LEU A 303 -10.74 62.29 3.74
C LEU A 303 -11.89 62.66 2.78
N HIS A 304 -12.54 61.63 2.21
CA HIS A 304 -14.00 61.41 2.32
C HIS A 304 -14.35 59.93 1.99
N ASN A 305 -15.11 59.30 2.90
CA ASN A 305 -15.93 58.13 2.64
C ASN A 305 -16.91 58.43 1.49
N ILE A 306 -17.29 57.41 0.71
CA ILE A 306 -18.67 57.08 0.29
C ILE A 306 -18.62 55.80 -0.57
N GLY A 307 -19.44 54.82 -0.20
CA GLY A 307 -19.53 53.53 -0.89
C GLY A 307 -20.32 53.56 -2.19
N TYR A 308 -20.33 52.43 -2.90
CA TYR A 308 -21.29 52.18 -3.97
C TYR A 308 -21.61 50.69 -4.10
N ARG A 309 -22.91 50.43 -4.29
CA ARG A 309 -23.58 49.15 -4.57
C ARG A 309 -23.75 48.97 -6.11
N PRO A 310 -24.35 47.89 -6.63
CA PRO A 310 -23.88 47.12 -7.80
C PRO A 310 -24.69 47.37 -9.09
N ASN A 311 -24.24 46.78 -10.22
CA ASN A 311 -25.09 46.33 -11.34
C ASN A 311 -24.38 45.20 -12.14
N GLY A 312 -25.11 44.12 -12.46
CA GLY A 312 -24.64 42.86 -13.10
C GLY A 312 -24.58 42.91 -14.64
N PRO A 313 -24.92 41.85 -15.41
CA PRO A 313 -25.02 40.41 -15.09
C PRO A 313 -24.29 39.52 -16.13
N TRP A 314 -23.58 38.46 -15.73
CA TRP A 314 -23.32 37.29 -16.59
C TRP A 314 -23.33 36.01 -15.76
N GLN A 315 -24.12 35.04 -16.22
CA GLN A 315 -24.36 33.74 -15.60
C GLN A 315 -23.12 32.85 -15.68
N GLU A 316 -22.65 32.38 -14.53
CA GLU A 316 -21.67 31.30 -14.46
C GLU A 316 -22.34 30.09 -13.80
N PHE A 317 -22.47 29.01 -14.57
CA PHE A 317 -22.89 27.70 -14.07
C PHE A 317 -21.85 27.18 -13.06
N ARG A 318 -22.24 27.02 -11.80
CA ARG A 318 -21.48 26.27 -10.79
C ARG A 318 -22.16 24.93 -10.51
N PRO A 319 -21.45 23.80 -10.49
CA PRO A 319 -21.97 22.57 -9.91
C PRO A 319 -22.07 22.71 -8.36
N PRO A 320 -23.02 22.03 -7.71
CA PRO A 320 -23.30 22.23 -6.30
C PRO A 320 -22.18 21.70 -5.40
N ARG A 321 -21.69 22.56 -4.50
CA ARG A 321 -20.86 22.19 -3.35
C ARG A 321 -21.73 21.45 -2.32
N ALA A 322 -21.38 20.21 -2.00
CA ALA A 322 -21.91 19.53 -0.81
C ALA A 322 -21.22 20.08 0.46
N PRO A 323 -21.94 20.22 1.59
CA PRO A 323 -21.38 20.80 2.81
C PRO A 323 -20.47 19.79 3.52
N LEU A 324 -19.25 20.25 3.84
CA LEU A 324 -18.36 19.60 4.80
C LEU A 324 -19.05 19.56 6.17
N ARG A 325 -19.30 18.36 6.70
CA ARG A 325 -19.57 18.14 8.12
C ARG A 325 -18.43 17.33 8.76
N PRO A 326 -18.17 17.54 10.05
CA PRO A 326 -16.94 17.08 10.70
C PRO A 326 -16.96 15.57 10.94
N THR A 327 -15.81 14.95 10.76
CA THR A 327 -15.49 13.58 11.19
C THR A 327 -15.61 13.46 12.70
N ALA A 328 -16.42 12.52 13.17
CA ALA A 328 -16.58 12.24 14.59
C ALA A 328 -15.78 10.99 14.99
N SER A 329 -14.79 11.20 15.85
CA SER A 329 -14.33 10.18 16.79
C SER A 329 -14.41 10.76 18.20
N THR A 330 -14.80 9.90 19.14
CA THR A 330 -14.83 10.04 20.61
C THR A 330 -15.97 10.84 21.26
N ALA A 331 -16.97 10.11 21.78
CA ALA A 331 -17.39 10.18 23.19
C ALA A 331 -18.50 9.14 23.47
N LEU A 332 -18.12 8.04 24.13
CA LEU A 332 -19.05 7.21 24.88
C LEU A 332 -19.48 7.98 26.14
N ARG A 333 -20.79 8.14 26.36
CA ARG A 333 -21.40 8.03 27.69
C ARG A 333 -22.84 7.48 27.58
N PRO A 334 -23.29 6.70 28.57
CA PRO A 334 -24.46 5.83 28.44
C PRO A 334 -25.73 6.50 28.98
N THR A 335 -26.85 6.34 28.27
CA THR A 335 -28.19 6.58 28.81
C THR A 335 -28.95 5.27 28.87
N ALA A 336 -29.25 4.85 30.10
CA ALA A 336 -30.08 3.71 30.44
C ALA A 336 -31.55 4.00 30.13
N TYR A 337 -32.30 3.01 29.61
CA TYR A 337 -33.74 2.78 29.80
C TYR A 337 -34.09 1.34 29.32
N PRO A 338 -35.22 0.75 29.75
CA PRO A 338 -35.22 -0.52 30.47
C PRO A 338 -35.45 -1.76 29.60
N ALA A 339 -35.15 -2.89 30.23
CA ALA A 339 -35.19 -4.26 29.72
C ALA A 339 -36.54 -4.68 29.14
N VAL A 340 -36.47 -5.42 28.02
CA VAL A 340 -37.46 -6.44 27.64
C VAL A 340 -36.66 -7.65 27.12
N VAL A 341 -36.85 -8.80 27.76
CA VAL A 341 -36.35 -10.13 27.35
C VAL A 341 -37.41 -11.14 27.79
N PRO A 342 -37.51 -12.34 27.21
CA PRO A 342 -37.60 -12.75 25.80
C PRO A 342 -38.88 -13.56 25.52
N ASN A 343 -39.23 -13.77 24.24
CA ASN A 343 -40.12 -14.88 23.87
C ASN A 343 -39.27 -16.02 23.27
N ALA A 344 -39.27 -17.14 23.98
CA ALA A 344 -38.58 -18.37 23.61
C ALA A 344 -39.31 -19.06 22.44
N PHE A 345 -38.57 -19.37 21.38
CA PHE A 345 -39.01 -20.39 20.42
C PHE A 345 -38.50 -21.75 20.89
N ALA A 346 -39.45 -22.66 21.13
CA ALA A 346 -39.22 -24.03 21.51
C ALA A 346 -38.58 -24.85 20.36
N PRO A 347 -37.76 -25.88 20.65
CA PRO A 347 -37.28 -26.82 19.64
C PRO A 347 -38.25 -28.00 19.47
N PRO A 348 -38.36 -28.59 18.27
CA PRO A 348 -38.77 -30.00 18.15
C PRO A 348 -37.87 -30.79 17.15
N PRO A 349 -37.98 -32.13 17.09
CA PRO A 349 -37.81 -33.13 18.15
C PRO A 349 -36.69 -34.15 17.79
N ALA A 350 -36.39 -35.07 18.72
CA ALA A 350 -35.36 -36.11 18.60
C ALA A 350 -35.66 -37.16 17.50
N PRO A 351 -34.64 -37.80 16.89
CA PRO A 351 -34.85 -38.89 15.93
C PRO A 351 -35.35 -40.15 16.64
N ALA A 352 -36.35 -40.80 16.03
CA ALA A 352 -37.05 -41.95 16.56
C ALA A 352 -36.18 -43.22 16.61
N ASP A 353 -36.34 -43.96 17.71
CA ASP A 353 -35.85 -45.31 17.94
C ASP A 353 -36.29 -46.25 16.81
N THR A 354 -35.32 -46.85 16.12
CA THR A 354 -35.57 -48.01 15.27
C THR A 354 -35.46 -49.26 16.14
N HIS A 355 -36.63 -49.86 16.38
CA HIS A 355 -36.75 -51.18 16.98
C HIS A 355 -35.97 -52.22 16.15
N ILE A 356 -35.03 -52.87 16.83
CA ILE A 356 -34.43 -54.14 16.45
C ILE A 356 -35.51 -55.22 16.56
N ALA A 357 -35.83 -55.86 15.44
CA ALA A 357 -36.50 -57.16 15.42
C ALA A 357 -35.45 -58.22 15.05
N THR A 358 -35.30 -59.17 15.94
CA THR A 358 -34.48 -60.39 15.87
C THR A 358 -35.14 -61.46 15.00
N GLU A 359 -34.38 -62.03 14.08
CA GLU A 359 -34.50 -63.37 13.46
C GLU A 359 -33.25 -63.49 12.57
N GLY A 360 -32.40 -64.50 12.54
CA GLY A 360 -32.33 -65.85 13.09
C GLY A 360 -31.15 -66.52 12.34
N ASP A 361 -30.47 -67.46 12.99
CA ASP A 361 -29.30 -68.22 12.53
C ASP A 361 -29.29 -68.63 11.05
N ASP A 362 -28.11 -68.58 10.40
CA ASP A 362 -27.51 -69.80 9.82
C ASP A 362 -26.04 -69.64 9.38
N GLN A 363 -25.20 -70.41 10.07
CA GLN A 363 -24.09 -71.26 9.59
C GLN A 363 -22.95 -70.77 8.64
N ALA A 364 -21.75 -71.11 9.14
CA ALA A 364 -20.64 -71.78 8.44
C ALA A 364 -19.51 -70.95 7.78
N SER A 365 -18.47 -70.75 8.59
CA SER A 365 -17.07 -71.13 8.33
C SER A 365 -16.68 -71.72 6.95
N ARG A 366 -15.67 -71.12 6.31
CA ARG A 366 -14.52 -71.75 5.58
C ARG A 366 -13.54 -70.63 5.19
N THR A 367 -12.46 -70.39 5.94
CA THR A 367 -11.10 -70.93 5.78
C THR A 367 -10.54 -70.91 4.34
N SER A 368 -9.62 -69.97 4.10
CA SER A 368 -8.26 -70.12 3.54
C SER A 368 -7.98 -71.20 2.47
N GLY A 369 -7.23 -70.81 1.42
CA GLY A 369 -6.25 -71.71 0.79
C GLY A 369 -6.07 -71.54 -0.72
N GLU A 370 -4.89 -71.02 -1.10
CA GLU A 370 -4.04 -71.44 -2.23
C GLU A 370 -4.65 -71.70 -3.62
N SER A 371 -4.29 -70.85 -4.59
CA SER A 371 -3.51 -71.16 -5.81
C SER A 371 -3.55 -70.00 -6.79
#